data_AF-A0A2K1I9U0-F1
#
_entry.id   AF-A0A2K1I9U0-F1
#
_cell.length_a   1.000
_cell.length_b   1.000
_cell.length_c   1.000
_cell.angle_alpha   90.00
_cell.angle_beta   90.00
_cell.angle_gamma   90.00
#
_symmetry.space_group_name_H-M   'P 1'
#
loop_
_entity.id
_entity.type
_entity.pdbx_description
1 polymer ?
#
loop_
_entity_poly.entity_id
_entity_poly.type
_entity_poly.pdbx_seq_one_letter_code
_entity_poly.pdbx_strand_id
1 'polypeptide(L)'
;MSLVSMYDKTHRFPWLAPSNFFDLLKLILGFIDATRATQFSSELVSKHATMDNLPQDLVNEILKRIADVNDIANFSETSRAFREASYFALSIRIQVRNSDHKRTRNLLDSFSPNSGLNRQDLKDNMGKFLLRRRCIEQLHIEVDPMLQSKEVPDNKRSRTDFWMSDPCFVSGWSRHLGATLQHLCMVDYGKQAVLRKSSILQILSQNCKSLKTVDLRNMYIDTSGCETMSSLVSMTLHCVAVPGGALDDMNTYMPKLQTMVLYGVVGVERGHLTFSEMKFLSLGLSNPAEAVFINLPKLEKLQLKMKCPRELEIVAPRLKPYSFNLEVPEQSKVHIRY
;
A
#
# COMPACT_ATOMS: atom_id res chain seq x y z
N MET A 1 -35.24 29.34 5.54
CA MET A 1 -34.53 28.83 4.35
C MET A 1 -33.81 27.56 4.75
N SER A 2 -34.16 26.43 4.11
CA SER A 2 -33.58 25.11 4.38
C SER A 2 -32.08 25.10 4.05
N LEU A 3 -31.27 24.54 4.95
CA LEU A 3 -29.80 24.37 4.87
C LEU A 3 -29.33 23.50 3.68
N VAL A 4 -30.22 23.11 2.77
CA VAL A 4 -29.94 22.31 1.56
C VAL A 4 -29.48 23.19 0.37
N SER A 5 -29.48 24.52 0.49
CA SER A 5 -29.33 25.42 -0.67
C SER A 5 -27.90 25.90 -1.02
N MET A 6 -26.84 25.53 -0.29
CA MET A 6 -25.47 25.93 -0.64
C MET A 6 -24.64 24.75 -1.17
N TYR A 7 -25.11 24.13 -2.25
CA TYR A 7 -24.34 23.17 -3.02
C TYR A 7 -23.58 23.88 -4.15
N ASP A 8 -22.36 24.33 -3.88
CA ASP A 8 -21.42 24.71 -4.94
C ASP A 8 -20.85 23.43 -5.58
N LYS A 9 -21.04 23.28 -6.89
CA LYS A 9 -20.83 22.03 -7.65
C LYS A 9 -19.46 21.94 -8.33
N THR A 10 -18.52 22.81 -8.01
CA THR A 10 -17.34 23.02 -8.87
C THR A 10 -16.18 22.04 -8.66
N HIS A 11 -16.18 21.18 -7.62
CA HIS A 11 -15.06 20.25 -7.34
C HIS A 11 -15.45 18.82 -6.97
N ARG A 12 -16.47 18.24 -7.61
CA ARG A 12 -16.82 16.82 -7.37
C ARG A 12 -15.77 15.87 -7.96
N PHE A 13 -15.27 14.94 -7.14
CA PHE A 13 -14.74 13.66 -7.62
C PHE A 13 -15.93 12.73 -7.91
N PRO A 14 -16.26 12.43 -9.18
CA PRO A 14 -17.51 11.75 -9.56
C PRO A 14 -17.67 10.28 -9.09
N TRP A 15 -16.74 9.75 -8.31
CA TRP A 15 -16.74 8.39 -7.73
C TRP A 15 -16.73 8.40 -6.19
N LEU A 16 -16.63 9.57 -5.56
CA LEU A 16 -16.83 9.74 -4.11
C LEU A 16 -18.30 10.15 -3.93
N ALA A 17 -19.20 9.18 -3.82
CA ALA A 17 -20.60 9.48 -3.53
C ALA A 17 -20.73 9.89 -2.05
N PRO A 18 -21.36 11.04 -1.74
CA PRO A 18 -21.61 11.40 -0.35
C PRO A 18 -22.70 10.52 0.23
N SER A 19 -22.42 9.90 1.38
CA SER A 19 -23.42 9.36 2.29
C SER A 19 -24.02 10.49 3.13
N ASN A 20 -25.24 10.29 3.60
CA ASN A 20 -26.11 11.36 4.08
C ASN A 20 -25.63 11.88 5.45
N PHE A 21 -26.08 13.06 5.89
CA PHE A 21 -25.75 13.62 7.23
C PHE A 21 -25.95 12.61 8.39
N PHE A 22 -26.94 11.73 8.28
CA PHE A 22 -27.19 10.66 9.25
C PHE A 22 -26.17 9.51 9.21
N ASP A 23 -25.58 9.21 8.05
CA ASP A 23 -24.52 8.22 7.93
C ASP A 23 -23.21 8.77 8.51
N LEU A 24 -22.98 10.07 8.38
CA LEU A 24 -21.88 10.80 9.02
C LEU A 24 -22.04 10.86 10.55
N LEU A 25 -23.25 11.12 11.06
CA LEU A 25 -23.51 11.10 12.51
C LEU A 25 -23.29 9.70 13.09
N LYS A 26 -23.68 8.64 12.36
CA LYS A 26 -23.37 7.25 12.73
C LYS A 26 -21.88 6.96 12.69
N LEU A 27 -21.15 7.49 11.71
CA LEU A 27 -19.69 7.40 11.63
C LEU A 27 -19.06 8.04 12.86
N ILE A 28 -19.41 9.30 13.16
CA ILE A 28 -18.88 10.05 14.30
C ILE A 28 -19.24 9.39 15.63
N LEU A 29 -20.51 9.00 15.84
CA LEU A 29 -20.95 8.34 17.07
C LEU A 29 -20.39 6.92 17.24
N GLY A 30 -20.18 6.18 16.14
CA GLY A 30 -19.52 4.87 16.18
C GLY A 30 -18.03 4.95 16.51
N PHE A 31 -17.43 6.13 16.34
CA PHE A 31 -16.03 6.41 16.64
C PHE A 31 -15.81 7.14 17.97
N ILE A 32 -16.83 7.29 18.81
CA ILE A 32 -16.69 7.94 20.12
C ILE A 32 -17.18 6.94 21.18
N ASP A 33 -16.43 6.76 22.27
CA ASP A 33 -16.85 5.90 23.40
C ASP A 33 -18.22 6.37 23.95
N ALA A 34 -19.05 5.46 24.44
CA ALA A 34 -20.45 5.69 24.81
C ALA A 34 -20.63 6.91 25.74
N THR A 35 -19.70 7.13 26.67
CA THR A 35 -19.69 8.28 27.59
C THR A 35 -19.41 9.61 26.89
N ARG A 36 -18.50 9.61 25.91
CA ARG A 36 -18.19 10.80 25.10
C ARG A 36 -19.24 11.03 24.02
N ALA A 37 -19.90 9.98 23.52
CA ALA A 37 -20.98 10.10 22.54
C ALA A 37 -22.22 10.78 23.14
N THR A 38 -22.50 10.54 24.43
CA THR A 38 -23.55 11.23 25.19
C THR A 38 -23.17 12.69 25.51
N GLN A 39 -21.92 12.97 25.85
CA GLN A 39 -21.45 14.36 25.96
C GLN A 39 -21.54 15.10 24.60
N PHE A 40 -21.09 14.46 23.52
CA PHE A 40 -21.09 15.00 22.17
C PHE A 40 -22.50 15.32 21.67
N SER A 41 -23.46 14.41 21.87
CA SER A 41 -24.87 14.67 21.54
C SER A 41 -25.46 15.79 22.39
N SER A 42 -25.13 15.85 23.69
CA SER A 42 -25.59 16.91 24.58
C SER A 42 -25.03 18.30 24.24
N GLU A 43 -23.78 18.39 23.76
CA GLU A 43 -23.15 19.66 23.36
C GLU A 43 -23.68 20.17 22.02
N LEU A 44 -23.87 19.29 21.04
CA LEU A 44 -24.50 19.62 19.76
C LEU A 44 -25.93 20.15 19.94
N VAL A 45 -26.69 19.51 20.84
CA VAL A 45 -28.09 19.87 21.13
C VAL A 45 -28.20 21.14 21.99
N SER A 46 -27.29 21.35 22.96
CA SER A 46 -27.38 22.50 23.87
C SER A 46 -26.84 23.81 23.30
N LYS A 47 -25.85 23.78 22.39
CA LYS A 47 -25.14 24.99 21.94
C LYS A 47 -25.58 25.55 20.58
N HIS A 48 -26.56 24.95 19.88
CA HIS A 48 -26.76 25.20 18.44
C HIS A 48 -25.42 25.10 17.68
N ALA A 49 -24.53 24.21 18.13
CA ALA A 49 -23.17 24.15 17.63
C ALA A 49 -23.18 23.69 16.18
N THR A 50 -22.71 24.55 15.29
CA THR A 50 -22.40 24.14 13.92
C THR A 50 -21.13 23.29 13.94
N MET A 51 -20.96 22.43 12.93
CA MET A 51 -19.79 21.56 12.81
C MET A 51 -18.45 22.34 12.75
N ASP A 52 -18.50 23.63 12.45
CA ASP A 52 -17.34 24.54 12.47
C ASP A 52 -16.89 24.95 13.89
N ASN A 53 -17.72 24.74 14.91
CA ASN A 53 -17.43 25.14 16.30
C ASN A 53 -16.86 23.98 17.15
N LEU A 54 -16.54 22.85 16.54
CA LEU A 54 -15.99 21.70 17.26
C LEU A 54 -14.54 21.95 17.71
N PRO A 55 -14.15 21.55 18.94
CA PRO A 55 -12.77 21.65 19.39
C PRO A 55 -11.81 20.88 18.46
N GLN A 56 -10.69 21.51 18.09
CA GLN A 56 -9.74 20.94 17.13
C GLN A 56 -9.21 19.56 17.55
N ASP A 57 -9.04 19.31 18.85
CA ASP A 57 -8.59 18.02 19.37
C ASP A 57 -9.58 16.89 19.06
N LEU A 58 -10.88 17.18 19.11
CA LEU A 58 -11.93 16.22 18.76
C LEU A 58 -11.96 15.97 17.25
N VAL A 59 -11.81 17.03 16.44
CA VAL A 59 -11.70 16.92 14.98
C VAL A 59 -10.51 16.03 14.60
N ASN A 60 -9.37 16.22 15.27
CA ASN A 60 -8.18 15.41 15.07
C ASN A 60 -8.38 13.95 15.53
N GLU A 61 -9.08 13.71 16.63
CA GLU A 61 -9.44 12.34 17.07
C GLU A 61 -10.33 11.62 16.05
N ILE A 62 -11.33 12.30 15.49
CA ILE A 62 -12.18 11.74 14.43
C ILE A 62 -11.32 11.41 13.20
N LEU A 63 -10.47 12.34 12.78
CA LEU A 63 -9.60 12.18 11.61
C LEU A 63 -8.62 11.00 11.77
N LYS A 64 -8.13 10.74 12.97
CA LYS A 64 -7.28 9.56 13.26
C LYS A 64 -8.00 8.22 13.08
N ARG A 65 -9.33 8.20 13.16
CA ARG A 65 -10.14 6.99 13.06
C ARG A 65 -10.66 6.74 11.64
N ILE A 66 -10.72 7.77 10.79
CA ILE A 66 -11.08 7.64 9.38
C ILE A 66 -9.80 7.49 8.54
N ALA A 67 -9.70 6.39 7.80
CA ALA A 67 -8.60 6.16 6.87
C ALA A 67 -9.08 6.06 5.41
N ASP A 68 -10.33 5.68 5.17
CA ASP A 68 -10.83 5.53 3.81
C ASP A 68 -10.92 6.88 3.07
N VAL A 69 -10.47 6.88 1.82
CA VAL A 69 -10.45 8.06 0.96
C VAL A 69 -11.84 8.70 0.77
N ASN A 70 -12.90 7.89 0.70
CA ASN A 70 -14.27 8.37 0.54
C ASN A 70 -14.76 9.02 1.83
N ASP A 71 -14.45 8.42 2.98
CA ASP A 71 -14.82 8.96 4.28
C ASP A 71 -14.10 10.28 4.56
N ILE A 72 -12.81 10.37 4.22
CA ILE A 72 -12.04 11.62 4.34
C ILE A 72 -12.57 12.70 3.39
N ALA A 73 -12.97 12.33 2.17
CA ALA A 73 -13.57 13.29 1.25
C ALA A 73 -14.93 13.78 1.75
N ASN A 74 -15.80 12.87 2.17
CA ASN A 74 -17.10 13.22 2.75
C ASN A 74 -16.92 14.10 3.99
N PHE A 75 -15.98 13.76 4.88
CA PHE A 75 -15.58 14.58 6.01
C PHE A 75 -15.18 15.98 5.56
N SER A 76 -14.34 16.11 4.54
CA SER A 76 -13.88 17.41 4.02
C SER A 76 -14.97 18.28 3.39
N GLU A 77 -16.08 17.69 2.91
CA GLU A 77 -17.18 18.43 2.30
C GLU A 77 -18.21 18.94 3.32
N THR A 78 -18.12 18.49 4.58
CA THR A 78 -19.16 18.80 5.59
C THR A 78 -19.02 20.16 6.23
N SER A 79 -17.79 20.67 6.41
CA SER A 79 -17.52 21.97 7.02
C SER A 79 -16.16 22.52 6.60
N ARG A 80 -15.91 23.81 6.84
CA ARG A 80 -14.60 24.39 6.54
C ARG A 80 -13.54 23.84 7.47
N ALA A 81 -13.86 23.72 8.77
CA ALA A 81 -12.94 23.16 9.76
C ALA A 81 -12.51 21.74 9.39
N PHE A 82 -13.45 20.90 8.93
CA PHE A 82 -13.15 19.52 8.59
C PHE A 82 -12.37 19.40 7.28
N ARG A 83 -12.65 20.29 6.32
CA ARG A 83 -11.84 20.39 5.10
C ARG A 83 -10.39 20.71 5.41
N GLU A 84 -10.14 21.70 6.26
CA GLU A 84 -8.80 22.11 6.67
C GLU A 84 -8.10 20.99 7.42
N ALA A 85 -8.80 20.35 8.38
CA ALA A 85 -8.27 19.21 9.11
C ALA A 85 -7.93 18.03 8.18
N SER A 86 -8.75 17.76 7.15
CA SER A 86 -8.54 16.65 6.22
C SER A 86 -7.20 16.70 5.47
N TYR A 87 -6.60 17.89 5.34
CA TYR A 87 -5.26 18.05 4.75
C TYR A 87 -4.17 17.39 5.60
N PHE A 88 -4.42 17.20 6.89
CA PHE A 88 -3.51 16.61 7.87
C PHE A 88 -3.83 15.15 8.21
N ALA A 89 -4.61 14.46 7.37
CA ALA A 89 -4.86 13.04 7.54
C ALA A 89 -3.53 12.25 7.48
N LEU A 90 -3.20 11.55 8.58
CA LEU A 90 -1.95 10.80 8.69
C LEU A 90 -2.02 9.44 8.00
N SER A 91 -3.20 8.82 7.96
CA SER A 91 -3.43 7.51 7.37
C SER A 91 -4.48 7.59 6.28
N ILE A 92 -4.16 7.06 5.09
CA ILE A 92 -5.05 7.04 3.95
C ILE A 92 -5.08 5.65 3.35
N ARG A 93 -6.29 5.13 3.12
CA ARG A 93 -6.60 3.91 2.40
C ARG A 93 -7.40 4.25 1.15
N ILE A 94 -6.91 3.79 0.01
CA ILE A 94 -7.54 3.94 -1.29
C ILE A 94 -7.83 2.55 -1.82
N GLN A 95 -9.11 2.24 -2.02
CA GLN A 95 -9.54 1.02 -2.68
C GLN A 95 -9.91 1.32 -4.13
N VAL A 96 -9.22 0.68 -5.07
CA VAL A 96 -9.52 0.76 -6.50
C VAL A 96 -10.56 -0.32 -6.83
N ARG A 97 -11.82 0.08 -6.98
CA ARG A 97 -12.96 -0.84 -7.04
C ARG A 97 -13.16 -1.42 -8.43
N ASN A 98 -13.78 -2.60 -8.50
CA ASN A 98 -14.24 -3.18 -9.76
C ASN A 98 -15.25 -2.27 -10.50
N SER A 99 -16.02 -1.45 -9.77
CA SER A 99 -16.89 -0.43 -10.36
C SER A 99 -16.10 0.62 -11.15
N ASP A 100 -14.95 1.05 -10.63
CA ASP A 100 -14.08 2.03 -11.28
C ASP A 100 -13.50 1.42 -12.57
N HIS A 101 -13.08 0.16 -12.50
CA HIS A 101 -12.68 -0.62 -13.68
C HIS A 101 -13.80 -0.73 -14.72
N LYS A 102 -15.02 -1.13 -14.34
CA LYS A 102 -16.16 -1.22 -15.28
C LYS A 102 -16.45 0.13 -15.92
N ARG A 103 -16.46 1.21 -15.13
CA ARG A 103 -16.70 2.57 -15.63
C ARG A 103 -15.62 2.98 -16.63
N THR A 104 -14.36 2.85 -16.28
CA THR A 104 -13.23 3.21 -17.16
C THR A 104 -13.23 2.37 -18.43
N ARG A 105 -13.52 1.07 -18.36
CA ARG A 105 -13.53 0.19 -19.53
C ARG A 105 -14.74 0.42 -20.43
N ASN A 106 -15.93 0.63 -19.89
CA ASN A 106 -17.11 0.98 -20.67
C ASN A 106 -16.91 2.32 -21.39
N LEU A 107 -16.33 3.31 -20.70
CA LEU A 107 -15.99 4.62 -21.29
C LEU A 107 -14.86 4.56 -22.34
N LEU A 108 -14.12 3.46 -22.47
CA LEU A 108 -13.09 3.32 -23.50
C LEU A 108 -13.60 2.54 -24.70
N ASP A 109 -14.49 1.58 -24.46
CA ASP A 109 -15.03 0.72 -25.52
C ASP A 109 -16.21 1.41 -26.26
N SER A 110 -16.74 2.53 -25.75
CA SER A 110 -17.89 3.28 -26.31
C SER A 110 -17.53 4.53 -27.15
N PHE A 111 -16.25 4.89 -27.32
CA PHE A 111 -15.88 6.23 -27.79
C PHE A 111 -15.07 6.26 -29.10
N SER A 112 -15.48 7.20 -29.97
CA SER A 112 -14.78 7.64 -31.18
C SER A 112 -13.76 8.74 -30.84
N PRO A 113 -12.61 8.85 -31.53
CA PRO A 113 -11.48 9.73 -31.15
C PRO A 113 -11.78 11.24 -31.06
N ASN A 114 -12.95 11.70 -31.52
CA ASN A 114 -13.26 13.13 -31.70
C ASN A 114 -14.09 13.77 -30.57
N SER A 115 -14.33 13.09 -29.44
CA SER A 115 -15.07 13.69 -28.32
C SER A 115 -14.12 14.30 -27.29
N GLY A 116 -14.03 15.64 -27.26
CA GLY A 116 -13.20 16.42 -26.33
C GLY A 116 -13.62 16.39 -24.85
N LEU A 117 -14.14 15.26 -24.37
CA LEU A 117 -14.45 15.06 -22.95
C LEU A 117 -13.16 14.80 -22.17
N ASN A 118 -12.92 15.63 -21.16
CA ASN A 118 -11.75 15.59 -20.29
C ASN A 118 -11.65 14.21 -19.61
N ARG A 119 -10.85 13.30 -20.19
CA ARG A 119 -10.57 11.94 -19.68
C ARG A 119 -9.79 12.07 -18.37
N GLN A 120 -10.48 12.23 -17.26
CA GLN A 120 -9.84 12.19 -15.96
C GLN A 120 -9.52 10.73 -15.62
N ASP A 121 -8.26 10.35 -15.73
CA ASP A 121 -7.75 9.03 -15.34
C ASP A 121 -7.95 8.84 -13.82
N LEU A 122 -8.32 7.64 -13.38
CA LEU A 122 -8.41 7.26 -11.97
C LEU A 122 -7.12 7.67 -11.24
N LYS A 123 -5.97 7.39 -11.84
CA LYS A 123 -4.65 7.74 -11.33
C LYS A 123 -4.45 9.24 -11.17
N ASP A 124 -4.91 10.06 -12.11
CA ASP A 124 -4.79 11.52 -12.03
C ASP A 124 -5.56 12.06 -10.83
N ASN A 125 -6.74 11.49 -10.56
CA ASN A 125 -7.58 11.93 -9.45
C ASN A 125 -7.02 11.48 -8.11
N MET A 126 -6.52 10.24 -8.03
CA MET A 126 -5.78 9.76 -6.87
C MET A 126 -4.56 10.63 -6.61
N GLY A 127 -3.78 10.94 -7.65
CA GLY A 127 -2.62 11.83 -7.57
C GLY A 127 -3.00 13.21 -7.05
N LYS A 128 -4.01 13.86 -7.65
CA LYS A 128 -4.51 15.17 -7.19
C LYS A 128 -5.00 15.14 -5.74
N PHE A 129 -5.65 14.07 -5.32
CA PHE A 129 -6.10 13.89 -3.94
C PHE A 129 -4.89 13.80 -2.99
N LEU A 130 -3.92 12.95 -3.30
CA LEU A 130 -2.70 12.76 -2.49
C LEU A 130 -1.86 14.03 -2.41
N LEU A 131 -1.71 14.78 -3.50
CA LEU A 131 -0.95 16.03 -3.55
C LEU A 131 -1.58 17.16 -2.71
N ARG A 132 -2.86 17.08 -2.36
CA ARG A 132 -3.51 18.03 -1.45
C ARG A 132 -3.21 17.74 0.03
N ARG A 133 -2.60 16.60 0.35
CA ARG A 133 -2.31 16.17 1.73
C ARG A 133 -0.94 16.67 2.16
N ARG A 134 -0.77 16.94 3.45
CA ARG A 134 0.44 17.58 3.99
C ARG A 134 1.37 16.65 4.75
N CYS A 135 0.85 15.59 5.38
CA CYS A 135 1.63 14.79 6.32
C CYS A 135 1.16 13.33 6.39
N ILE A 136 1.00 12.67 5.24
CA ILE A 136 0.65 11.25 5.23
C ILE A 136 1.84 10.45 5.80
N GLU A 137 1.59 9.68 6.85
CA GLU A 137 2.52 8.72 7.43
C GLU A 137 2.24 7.30 6.96
N GLN A 138 0.97 6.97 6.69
CA GLN A 138 0.51 5.65 6.25
C GLN A 138 -0.31 5.76 4.97
N LEU A 139 0.14 5.09 3.91
CA LEU A 139 -0.57 5.01 2.64
C LEU A 139 -0.85 3.55 2.29
N HIS A 140 -2.12 3.21 2.10
CA HIS A 140 -2.55 1.92 1.60
C HIS A 140 -3.30 2.12 0.29
N ILE A 141 -2.80 1.56 -0.81
CA ILE A 141 -3.47 1.52 -2.11
C ILE A 141 -3.74 0.05 -2.46
N GLU A 142 -5.00 -0.32 -2.61
CA GLU A 142 -5.38 -1.71 -2.87
C GLU A 142 -6.36 -1.81 -4.03
N VAL A 143 -6.00 -2.60 -5.04
CA VAL A 143 -6.90 -3.01 -6.10
C VAL A 143 -7.87 -4.06 -5.58
N ASP A 144 -9.14 -3.98 -5.94
CA ASP A 144 -10.18 -4.94 -5.53
C ASP A 144 -9.76 -6.41 -5.75
N PRO A 145 -9.97 -7.34 -4.79
CA PRO A 145 -9.56 -8.73 -4.93
C PRO A 145 -10.10 -9.43 -6.20
N MET A 146 -11.32 -9.09 -6.63
CA MET A 146 -11.89 -9.65 -7.87
C MET A 146 -11.11 -9.20 -9.11
N LEU A 147 -10.54 -7.99 -9.07
CA LEU A 147 -9.67 -7.47 -10.10
C LEU A 147 -8.27 -8.09 -10.02
N GLN A 148 -7.72 -8.28 -8.82
CA GLN A 148 -6.41 -8.93 -8.62
C GLN A 148 -6.34 -10.33 -9.26
N SER A 149 -7.42 -11.11 -9.19
CA SER A 149 -7.49 -12.47 -9.76
C SER A 149 -7.92 -12.51 -11.23
N LYS A 150 -8.28 -11.38 -11.83
CA LYS A 150 -8.89 -11.33 -13.15
C LYS A 150 -7.88 -11.61 -14.25
N GLU A 151 -8.24 -12.50 -15.19
CA GLU A 151 -7.47 -12.67 -16.41
C GLU A 151 -7.47 -11.39 -17.23
N VAL A 152 -6.29 -11.02 -17.73
CA VAL A 152 -6.13 -9.86 -18.60
C VAL A 152 -5.85 -10.35 -20.02
N PRO A 153 -6.83 -10.21 -20.94
CA PRO A 153 -6.64 -10.58 -22.34
C PRO A 153 -5.42 -9.87 -22.93
N ASP A 154 -4.73 -10.53 -23.87
CA ASP A 154 -3.46 -10.05 -24.43
C ASP A 154 -3.57 -8.64 -25.03
N ASN A 155 -4.68 -8.35 -25.72
CA ASN A 155 -4.97 -7.02 -26.28
C ASN A 155 -5.19 -5.91 -25.24
N LYS A 156 -5.33 -6.26 -23.96
CA LYS A 156 -5.52 -5.34 -22.82
C LYS A 156 -4.28 -5.31 -21.91
N ARG A 157 -3.24 -6.11 -22.18
CA ARG A 157 -1.99 -6.16 -21.41
C ARG A 157 -1.08 -4.95 -21.59
N SER A 158 -1.35 -4.01 -22.50
CA SER A 158 -0.59 -2.76 -22.64
C SER A 158 -1.18 -1.59 -21.85
N ARG A 159 -2.43 -1.68 -21.39
CA ARG A 159 -3.12 -0.59 -20.68
C ARG A 159 -2.57 -0.38 -19.27
N THR A 160 -2.36 0.86 -18.84
CA THR A 160 -1.76 1.20 -17.54
C THR A 160 -2.75 1.74 -16.51
N ASP A 161 -4.03 1.86 -16.86
CA ASP A 161 -5.11 2.43 -16.04
C ASP A 161 -5.21 1.86 -14.62
N PHE A 162 -4.99 0.55 -14.47
CA PHE A 162 -5.07 -0.14 -13.17
C PHE A 162 -3.72 -0.59 -12.60
N TRP A 163 -2.61 -0.23 -13.25
CA TRP A 163 -1.26 -0.58 -12.79
C TRP A 163 -0.80 0.39 -11.71
N MET A 164 -1.06 0.09 -10.43
CA MET A 164 -0.82 1.01 -9.31
C MET A 164 0.67 1.15 -8.96
N SER A 165 1.51 0.18 -9.30
CA SER A 165 2.97 0.28 -9.20
C SER A 165 3.62 0.91 -10.44
N ASP A 166 2.84 1.55 -11.32
CA ASP A 166 3.38 2.32 -12.45
C ASP A 166 4.35 3.41 -11.97
N PRO A 167 5.62 3.38 -12.44
CA PRO A 167 6.64 4.36 -12.08
C PRO A 167 6.19 5.82 -12.22
N CYS A 168 5.43 6.15 -13.27
CA CYS A 168 4.94 7.51 -13.49
C CYS A 168 3.93 7.93 -12.42
N PHE A 169 3.03 7.02 -12.04
CA PHE A 169 2.05 7.28 -11.00
C PHE A 169 2.70 7.40 -9.61
N VAL A 170 3.59 6.47 -9.26
CA VAL A 170 4.28 6.48 -7.95
C VAL A 170 5.17 7.72 -7.80
N SER A 171 5.93 8.07 -8.84
CA SER A 171 6.78 9.27 -8.81
C SER A 171 5.97 10.56 -8.69
N GLY A 172 4.74 10.59 -9.21
CA GLY A 172 3.84 11.74 -9.15
C GLY A 172 3.49 12.19 -7.73
N TRP A 173 3.27 11.26 -6.80
CA TRP A 173 2.92 11.60 -5.40
C TRP A 173 4.07 11.41 -4.41
N SER A 174 5.02 10.50 -4.67
CA SER A 174 6.05 10.13 -3.69
C SER A 174 7.00 11.27 -3.35
N ARG A 175 7.34 12.15 -4.31
CA ARG A 175 8.17 13.34 -4.03
C ARG A 175 7.54 14.29 -3.02
N HIS A 176 6.21 14.40 -3.05
CA HIS A 176 5.46 15.28 -2.16
C HIS A 176 5.29 14.68 -0.76
N LEU A 177 5.04 13.37 -0.69
CA LEU A 177 4.73 12.66 0.56
C LEU A 177 5.96 12.02 1.23
N GLY A 178 7.09 11.93 0.52
CA GLY A 178 8.21 11.08 0.90
C GLY A 178 8.92 11.50 2.19
N ALA A 179 8.84 12.78 2.57
CA ALA A 179 9.39 13.26 3.83
C ALA A 179 8.67 12.67 5.06
N THR A 180 7.36 12.43 4.96
CA THR A 180 6.52 11.99 6.09
C THR A 180 6.11 10.53 6.01
N LEU A 181 6.13 9.92 4.82
CA LEU A 181 5.65 8.56 4.62
C LEU A 181 6.54 7.54 5.35
N GLN A 182 5.93 6.82 6.30
CA GLN A 182 6.58 5.80 7.12
C GLN A 182 6.11 4.38 6.77
N HIS A 183 4.87 4.24 6.29
CA HIS A 183 4.27 2.95 5.99
C HIS A 183 3.59 2.98 4.62
N LEU A 184 4.00 2.08 3.73
CA LEU A 184 3.36 1.90 2.44
C LEU A 184 2.85 0.45 2.30
N CYS A 185 1.57 0.31 1.96
CA CYS A 185 1.00 -0.92 1.45
C CYS A 185 0.47 -0.69 0.04
N MET A 186 0.86 -1.52 -0.91
CA MET A 186 0.39 -1.47 -2.28
C MET A 186 0.07 -2.86 -2.81
N VAL A 187 -1.19 -3.05 -3.20
CA VAL A 187 -1.70 -4.29 -3.81
C VAL A 187 -2.18 -3.98 -5.21
N ASP A 188 -1.49 -4.51 -6.21
CA ASP A 188 -1.70 -4.15 -7.62
C ASP A 188 -2.69 -5.09 -8.33
N TYR A 189 -2.96 -4.76 -9.60
CA TYR A 189 -3.85 -5.47 -10.51
C TYR A 189 -3.28 -6.80 -11.03
N GLY A 190 -2.70 -7.60 -10.12
CA GLY A 190 -2.50 -9.02 -10.33
C GLY A 190 -1.60 -9.36 -11.50
N LYS A 191 -2.14 -10.24 -12.35
CA LYS A 191 -1.47 -10.80 -13.53
C LYS A 191 -0.93 -9.73 -14.49
N GLN A 192 -1.52 -8.54 -14.56
CA GLN A 192 -1.01 -7.49 -15.42
C GLN A 192 0.28 -6.88 -14.86
N ALA A 193 0.31 -6.59 -13.56
CA ALA A 193 1.43 -5.90 -12.92
C ALA A 193 2.63 -6.82 -12.69
N VAL A 194 2.41 -8.11 -12.43
CA VAL A 194 3.48 -9.12 -12.29
C VAL A 194 4.28 -9.32 -13.59
N LEU A 195 3.73 -8.98 -14.75
CA LEU A 195 4.40 -9.07 -16.04
C LEU A 195 5.16 -7.79 -16.44
N ARG A 196 5.14 -6.76 -15.58
CA ARG A 196 5.66 -5.43 -15.90
C ARG A 196 6.65 -4.96 -14.88
N LYS A 197 7.92 -4.91 -15.30
CA LYS A 197 9.01 -4.40 -14.49
C LYS A 197 8.69 -3.02 -13.92
N SER A 198 8.58 -2.91 -12.60
CA SER A 198 8.37 -1.64 -11.89
C SER A 198 9.59 -1.23 -11.10
N SER A 199 10.03 0.01 -11.28
CA SER A 199 11.07 0.68 -10.48
C SER A 199 10.51 1.29 -9.19
N ILE A 200 9.39 0.79 -8.67
CA ILE A 200 8.76 1.29 -7.44
C ILE A 200 9.75 1.36 -6.27
N LEU A 201 10.58 0.34 -6.06
CA LEU A 201 11.57 0.35 -4.97
C LEU A 201 12.62 1.45 -5.17
N GLN A 202 13.12 1.65 -6.39
CA GLN A 202 14.02 2.74 -6.71
C GLN A 202 13.37 4.10 -6.38
N ILE A 203 12.15 4.34 -6.85
CA ILE A 203 11.42 5.60 -6.61
C ILE A 203 11.22 5.85 -5.11
N LEU A 204 10.83 4.81 -4.36
CA LEU A 204 10.65 4.91 -2.91
C LEU A 204 11.99 5.14 -2.19
N SER A 205 13.05 4.46 -2.61
CA SER A 205 14.37 4.63 -2.01
C SER A 205 14.91 6.06 -2.18
N GLN A 206 14.61 6.71 -3.31
CA GLN A 206 15.04 8.08 -3.62
C GLN A 206 14.19 9.13 -2.88
N ASN A 207 12.87 8.95 -2.85
CA ASN A 207 11.96 9.99 -2.37
C ASN A 207 11.51 9.81 -0.92
N CYS A 208 11.46 8.59 -0.40
CA CYS A 208 10.80 8.26 0.88
C CYS A 208 11.80 7.81 1.95
N LYS A 209 12.68 8.71 2.40
CA LYS A 209 13.77 8.39 3.36
C LYS A 209 13.27 8.01 4.77
N SER A 210 12.05 8.40 5.12
CA SER A 210 11.40 8.08 6.40
C SER A 210 10.68 6.72 6.41
N LEU A 211 10.69 5.99 5.28
CA LEU A 211 9.94 4.76 5.12
C LEU A 211 10.47 3.63 6.02
N LYS A 212 9.62 3.15 6.93
CA LYS A 212 9.93 2.11 7.91
C LYS A 212 9.39 0.74 7.50
N THR A 213 8.21 0.70 6.88
CA THR A 213 7.59 -0.55 6.46
C THR A 213 7.06 -0.47 5.04
N VAL A 214 7.27 -1.55 4.29
CA VAL A 214 6.77 -1.71 2.91
C VAL A 214 6.07 -3.06 2.79
N ASP A 215 4.83 -3.05 2.29
CA ASP A 215 4.07 -4.23 1.90
C ASP A 215 3.69 -4.10 0.41
N LEU A 216 4.28 -4.94 -0.44
CA LEU A 216 4.03 -4.93 -1.89
C LEU A 216 3.46 -6.27 -2.32
N ARG A 217 2.35 -6.22 -3.04
CA ARG A 217 1.65 -7.42 -3.50
C ARG A 217 1.29 -7.38 -4.97
N ASN A 218 1.34 -8.54 -5.61
CA ASN A 218 0.85 -8.76 -6.97
C ASN A 218 1.52 -7.88 -8.04
N MET A 219 2.83 -7.70 -7.98
CA MET A 219 3.56 -6.85 -8.93
C MET A 219 4.95 -7.42 -9.27
N TYR A 220 5.59 -6.92 -10.33
CA TYR A 220 7.01 -7.14 -10.54
C TYR A 220 7.79 -6.00 -9.89
N ILE A 221 8.78 -6.31 -9.06
CA ILE A 221 9.67 -5.31 -8.48
C ILE A 221 11.07 -5.42 -9.10
N ASP A 222 11.61 -4.28 -9.49
CA ASP A 222 13.02 -4.12 -9.82
C ASP A 222 13.79 -3.53 -8.64
N THR A 223 14.93 -4.13 -8.34
CA THR A 223 15.86 -3.66 -7.32
C THR A 223 17.00 -2.81 -7.90
N SER A 224 17.13 -2.75 -9.22
CA SER A 224 18.21 -2.01 -9.87
C SER A 224 18.15 -0.49 -9.57
N GLY A 225 19.31 0.11 -9.30
CA GLY A 225 19.43 1.54 -9.06
C GLY A 225 18.75 2.07 -7.78
N CYS A 226 18.43 1.20 -6.83
CA CYS A 226 17.95 1.62 -5.51
C CYS A 226 19.04 2.37 -4.73
N GLU A 227 18.63 3.33 -3.92
CA GLU A 227 19.49 3.95 -2.90
C GLU A 227 19.31 3.25 -1.55
N THR A 228 20.23 3.49 -0.62
CA THR A 228 20.13 2.93 0.73
C THR A 228 18.88 3.44 1.46
N MET A 229 18.04 2.51 1.91
CA MET A 229 16.81 2.74 2.68
C MET A 229 17.09 2.52 4.17
N SER A 230 17.84 3.44 4.78
CA SER A 230 18.38 3.30 6.14
C SER A 230 17.35 3.32 7.27
N SER A 231 16.10 3.66 6.99
CA SER A 231 14.97 3.65 7.94
C SER A 231 14.12 2.39 7.84
N LEU A 232 14.28 1.59 6.78
CA LEU A 232 13.42 0.45 6.50
C LEU A 232 13.76 -0.72 7.43
N VAL A 233 12.77 -1.14 8.22
CA VAL A 233 12.92 -2.20 9.23
C VAL A 233 12.04 -3.42 8.94
N SER A 234 10.99 -3.26 8.14
CA SER A 234 10.09 -4.37 7.77
C SER A 234 9.72 -4.34 6.31
N MET A 235 9.80 -5.49 5.65
CA MET A 235 9.36 -5.67 4.27
C MET A 235 8.51 -6.94 4.13
N THR A 236 7.37 -6.80 3.47
CA THR A 236 6.50 -7.91 3.08
C THR A 236 6.33 -7.88 1.57
N LEU A 237 6.61 -9.00 0.90
CA LEU A 237 6.42 -9.18 -0.53
C LEU A 237 5.54 -10.41 -0.75
N HIS A 238 4.40 -10.21 -1.41
CA HIS A 238 3.41 -11.27 -1.63
C HIS A 238 3.03 -11.40 -3.11
N CYS A 239 3.17 -12.59 -3.68
CA CYS A 239 2.93 -12.86 -5.11
C CYS A 239 3.65 -11.85 -6.02
N VAL A 240 4.93 -11.59 -5.75
CA VAL A 240 5.74 -10.67 -6.56
C VAL A 240 6.71 -11.42 -7.47
N ALA A 241 7.00 -10.83 -8.62
CA ALA A 241 8.12 -11.24 -9.47
C ALA A 241 9.33 -10.34 -9.22
N VAL A 242 10.52 -10.95 -9.19
CA VAL A 242 11.78 -10.24 -8.95
C VAL A 242 12.84 -10.67 -9.96
N PRO A 243 13.88 -9.85 -10.23
CA PRO A 243 15.06 -10.30 -10.96
C PRO A 243 15.87 -11.32 -10.14
N GLY A 244 16.67 -12.15 -10.81
CA GLY A 244 17.43 -13.24 -10.19
C GLY A 244 18.29 -12.84 -8.99
N GLY A 245 18.96 -11.68 -9.05
CA GLY A 245 19.81 -11.14 -8.00
C GLY A 245 19.12 -10.23 -6.98
N ALA A 246 17.79 -10.18 -6.94
CA ALA A 246 17.06 -9.23 -6.10
C ALA A 246 17.36 -9.38 -4.60
N LEU A 247 17.57 -10.61 -4.12
CA LEU A 247 17.87 -10.86 -2.71
C LEU A 247 19.24 -10.30 -2.30
N ASP A 248 20.23 -10.42 -3.19
CA ASP A 248 21.57 -9.86 -2.99
C ASP A 248 21.56 -8.33 -2.97
N ASP A 249 20.82 -7.72 -3.91
CA ASP A 249 20.59 -6.28 -3.96
C ASP A 249 19.96 -5.77 -2.66
N MET A 250 18.95 -6.47 -2.14
CA MET A 250 18.26 -6.06 -0.91
C MET A 250 19.19 -6.01 0.30
N ASN A 251 20.18 -6.91 0.43
CA ASN A 251 21.18 -6.83 1.50
C ASN A 251 21.92 -5.48 1.49
N THR A 252 22.23 -4.98 0.29
CA THR A 252 23.00 -3.74 0.09
C THR A 252 22.15 -2.52 0.42
N TYR A 253 20.91 -2.50 -0.06
CA TYR A 253 20.07 -1.30 0.04
C TYR A 253 19.28 -1.19 1.33
N MET A 254 19.06 -2.28 2.08
CA MET A 254 18.18 -2.31 3.25
C MET A 254 18.91 -2.80 4.52
N PRO A 255 19.96 -2.10 4.98
CA PRO A 255 20.88 -2.63 6.00
C PRO A 255 20.27 -2.80 7.39
N LYS A 256 19.15 -2.13 7.70
CA LYS A 256 18.47 -2.20 9.01
C LYS A 256 17.24 -3.12 9.02
N LEU A 257 17.05 -3.92 7.98
CA LEU A 257 15.88 -4.79 7.86
C LEU A 257 15.88 -5.83 9.00
N GLN A 258 14.83 -5.81 9.81
CA GLN A 258 14.65 -6.72 10.96
C GLN A 258 13.61 -7.81 10.69
N THR A 259 12.64 -7.50 9.83
CA THR A 259 11.56 -8.40 9.45
C THR A 259 11.45 -8.47 7.94
N MET A 260 11.49 -9.68 7.39
CA MET A 260 11.26 -9.93 5.98
C MET A 260 10.30 -11.10 5.79
N VAL A 261 9.19 -10.84 5.09
CA VAL A 261 8.20 -11.84 4.73
C VAL A 261 8.09 -11.92 3.23
N LEU A 262 8.53 -13.03 2.67
CA LEU A 262 8.38 -13.39 1.26
C LEU A 262 7.36 -14.50 1.14
N TYR A 263 6.34 -14.29 0.32
CA TYR A 263 5.32 -15.30 0.05
C TYR A 263 4.96 -15.33 -1.43
N GLY A 264 5.07 -16.50 -2.04
CA GLY A 264 4.72 -16.66 -3.45
C GLY A 264 5.65 -15.89 -4.39
N VAL A 265 6.91 -15.65 -4.00
CA VAL A 265 7.88 -14.89 -4.80
C VAL A 265 8.42 -15.76 -5.95
N VAL A 266 8.45 -15.20 -7.15
CA VAL A 266 8.95 -15.85 -8.37
C VAL A 266 10.17 -15.12 -8.93
N GLY A 267 11.04 -15.82 -9.65
CA GLY A 267 12.20 -15.24 -10.35
C GLY A 267 13.52 -15.22 -9.57
N VAL A 268 13.53 -15.65 -8.31
CA VAL A 268 14.78 -15.86 -7.55
C VAL A 268 15.51 -17.08 -8.12
N GLU A 269 16.71 -16.85 -8.66
CA GLU A 269 17.57 -17.92 -9.18
C GLU A 269 18.59 -18.36 -8.13
N ARG A 270 19.23 -17.39 -7.48
CA ARG A 270 20.16 -17.57 -6.38
C ARG A 270 19.92 -16.47 -5.34
N GLY A 271 20.36 -16.64 -4.11
CA GLY A 271 20.32 -15.54 -3.16
C GLY A 271 21.14 -15.76 -1.91
N HIS A 272 21.94 -14.75 -1.58
CA HIS A 272 22.55 -14.65 -0.26
C HIS A 272 21.68 -13.73 0.59
N LEU A 273 21.37 -14.12 1.82
CA LEU A 273 20.65 -13.31 2.78
C LEU A 273 21.59 -13.06 3.96
N THR A 274 22.16 -11.85 4.03
CA THR A 274 23.24 -11.50 4.97
C THR A 274 22.89 -10.32 5.89
N PHE A 275 21.59 -10.03 6.04
CA PHE A 275 21.08 -8.96 6.88
C PHE A 275 21.53 -9.08 8.34
N SER A 276 22.35 -8.13 8.80
CA SER A 276 22.94 -8.13 10.14
C SER A 276 21.94 -7.90 11.27
N GLU A 277 20.85 -7.18 11.00
CA GLU A 277 19.80 -6.82 11.97
C GLU A 277 18.55 -7.72 11.90
N MET A 278 18.53 -8.72 11.03
CA MET A 278 17.36 -9.57 10.81
C MET A 278 17.03 -10.39 12.06
N LYS A 279 15.77 -10.28 12.52
CA LYS A 279 15.22 -11.04 13.65
C LYS A 279 14.17 -12.05 13.19
N PHE A 280 13.40 -11.74 12.15
CA PHE A 280 12.37 -12.60 11.62
C PHE A 280 12.44 -12.71 10.10
N LEU A 281 12.60 -13.93 9.60
CA LEU A 281 12.54 -14.25 8.18
C LEU A 281 11.45 -15.30 7.92
N SER A 282 10.53 -14.98 7.03
CA SER A 282 9.64 -15.95 6.39
C SER A 282 9.95 -15.99 4.90
N LEU A 283 10.44 -17.10 4.39
CA LEU A 283 10.85 -17.26 3.00
C LEU A 283 9.94 -18.26 2.28
N GLY A 284 9.17 -17.74 1.32
CA GLY A 284 8.26 -18.51 0.47
C GLY A 284 8.46 -18.25 -1.01
N LEU A 285 9.32 -19.02 -1.64
CA LEU A 285 9.59 -19.01 -3.08
C LEU A 285 8.67 -20.01 -3.81
N SER A 286 8.09 -19.57 -4.92
CA SER A 286 7.17 -20.38 -5.76
C SER A 286 7.92 -21.29 -6.73
N ASN A 287 9.10 -20.87 -7.20
CA ASN A 287 9.96 -21.64 -8.09
C ASN A 287 11.18 -22.15 -7.31
N PRO A 288 11.71 -23.34 -7.64
CA PRO A 288 12.94 -23.83 -7.03
C PRO A 288 14.11 -22.95 -7.46
N ALA A 289 14.81 -22.36 -6.49
CA ALA A 289 16.07 -21.67 -6.73
C ALA A 289 17.23 -22.68 -6.87
N GLU A 290 18.31 -22.28 -7.53
CA GLU A 290 19.53 -23.08 -7.59
C GLU A 290 20.19 -23.14 -6.21
N ALA A 291 20.45 -21.99 -5.61
CA ALA A 291 21.15 -21.90 -4.33
C ALA A 291 20.62 -20.76 -3.45
N VAL A 292 20.40 -21.04 -2.17
CA VAL A 292 20.04 -20.02 -1.17
C VAL A 292 20.95 -20.17 0.04
N PHE A 293 21.68 -19.09 0.35
CA PHE A 293 22.59 -19.00 1.48
C PHE A 293 22.05 -18.00 2.49
N ILE A 294 21.73 -18.45 3.70
CA ILE A 294 21.18 -17.63 4.76
C ILE A 294 22.25 -17.48 5.84
N ASN A 295 22.80 -16.29 6.03
CA ASN A 295 23.74 -15.98 7.11
C ASN A 295 23.22 -14.81 7.93
N LEU A 296 22.48 -15.12 8.99
CA LEU A 296 21.71 -14.14 9.75
C LEU A 296 22.05 -14.26 11.25
N PRO A 297 23.06 -13.51 11.74
CA PRO A 297 23.63 -13.69 13.09
C PRO A 297 22.66 -13.33 14.23
N LYS A 298 21.65 -12.48 13.95
CA LYS A 298 20.64 -12.03 14.92
C LYS A 298 19.28 -12.69 14.73
N LEU A 299 19.17 -13.67 13.84
CA LEU A 299 17.88 -14.29 13.52
C LEU A 299 17.30 -14.99 14.73
N GLU A 300 16.11 -14.58 15.14
CA GLU A 300 15.41 -15.17 16.28
C GLU A 300 14.40 -16.21 15.79
N LYS A 301 13.74 -15.98 14.64
CA LYS A 301 12.70 -16.86 14.09
C LYS A 301 12.83 -17.02 12.57
N LEU A 302 12.72 -18.27 12.11
CA LEU A 302 12.77 -18.65 10.69
C LEU A 302 11.55 -19.47 10.27
N GLN A 303 10.95 -19.11 9.14
CA GLN A 303 9.90 -19.90 8.49
C GLN A 303 10.26 -20.11 7.02
N LEU A 304 10.35 -21.38 6.59
CA LEU A 304 10.53 -21.70 5.18
C LEU A 304 9.26 -22.39 4.66
N LYS A 305 8.66 -21.84 3.60
CA LYS A 305 7.50 -22.40 2.90
C LYS A 305 7.73 -22.33 1.39
N MET A 306 8.60 -23.20 0.89
CA MET A 306 9.07 -23.14 -0.49
C MET A 306 9.48 -24.52 -1.00
N LYS A 307 9.60 -24.65 -2.32
CA LYS A 307 10.35 -25.78 -2.90
C LYS A 307 11.81 -25.66 -2.49
N CYS A 308 12.39 -26.74 -1.96
CA CYS A 308 13.77 -26.74 -1.53
C CYS A 308 14.68 -26.40 -2.73
N PRO A 309 15.64 -25.47 -2.57
CA PRO A 309 16.61 -25.20 -3.60
C PRO A 309 17.59 -26.37 -3.70
N ARG A 310 18.38 -26.44 -4.79
CA ARG A 310 19.39 -27.50 -4.92
C ARG A 310 20.45 -27.40 -3.82
N GLU A 311 20.81 -26.17 -3.44
CA GLU A 311 21.72 -25.90 -2.34
C GLU A 311 21.05 -24.94 -1.34
N LEU A 312 20.86 -25.39 -0.10
CA LEU A 312 20.38 -24.59 1.01
C LEU A 312 21.41 -24.61 2.13
N GLU A 313 21.98 -23.46 2.45
CA GLU A 313 22.84 -23.29 3.63
C GLU A 313 22.22 -22.26 4.56
N ILE A 314 22.16 -22.58 5.86
CA ILE A 314 21.63 -21.70 6.89
C ILE A 314 22.66 -21.60 8.01
N VAL A 315 23.09 -20.39 8.33
CA VAL A 315 23.98 -20.02 9.43
C VAL A 315 23.22 -19.00 10.28
N ALA A 316 22.67 -19.44 11.41
CA ALA A 316 21.78 -18.62 12.24
C ALA A 316 21.94 -18.96 13.74
N PRO A 317 22.98 -18.45 14.40
CA PRO A 317 23.39 -18.93 15.72
C PRO A 317 22.46 -18.58 16.88
N ARG A 318 21.51 -17.65 16.67
CA ARG A 318 20.54 -17.23 17.69
C ARG A 318 19.13 -17.77 17.44
N LEU A 319 18.97 -18.64 16.44
CA LEU A 319 17.67 -19.14 16.02
C LEU A 319 17.04 -19.97 17.14
N LYS A 320 15.85 -19.58 17.62
CA LYS A 320 15.12 -20.38 18.63
C LYS A 320 13.97 -21.17 18.00
N PRO A 321 12.88 -20.55 17.48
CA PRO A 321 11.83 -21.29 16.78
C PRO A 321 12.11 -21.33 15.28
N TYR A 322 12.02 -22.51 14.70
CA TYR A 322 12.03 -22.68 13.25
C TYR A 322 10.86 -23.56 12.81
N SER A 323 10.28 -23.25 11.65
CA SER A 323 9.29 -24.10 10.99
C SER A 323 9.70 -24.31 9.54
N PHE A 324 9.90 -25.57 9.17
CA PHE A 324 10.21 -25.97 7.80
C PHE A 324 8.99 -26.63 7.17
N ASN A 325 8.53 -26.07 6.06
CA ASN A 325 7.62 -26.71 5.13
C ASN A 325 8.31 -26.68 3.75
N LEU A 326 9.20 -27.66 3.57
CA LEU A 326 10.05 -27.82 2.40
C LEU A 326 9.69 -29.10 1.66
N GLU A 327 9.38 -28.98 0.37
CA GLU A 327 9.41 -30.11 -0.55
C GLU A 327 10.86 -30.33 -0.97
N VAL A 328 11.50 -31.43 -0.55
CA VAL A 328 12.94 -31.70 -0.76
C VAL A 328 13.14 -32.76 -1.85
N PRO A 329 13.58 -32.38 -3.06
CA PRO A 329 14.02 -33.34 -4.09
C PRO A 329 15.27 -34.11 -3.66
N GLU A 330 15.44 -35.36 -4.15
CA GLU A 330 16.59 -36.25 -3.82
C GLU A 330 17.98 -35.61 -4.03
N GLN A 331 18.09 -34.67 -4.98
CA GLN A 331 19.36 -34.03 -5.35
C GLN A 331 19.71 -32.81 -4.47
N SER A 332 18.85 -32.47 -3.51
CA SER A 332 19.00 -31.23 -2.72
C SER A 332 19.97 -31.43 -1.56
N LYS A 333 20.85 -30.45 -1.34
CA LYS A 333 21.79 -30.42 -0.22
C LYS A 333 21.35 -29.35 0.77
N VAL A 334 21.01 -29.77 1.99
CA VAL A 334 20.58 -28.87 3.07
C VAL A 334 21.58 -28.91 4.23
N HIS A 335 22.14 -27.76 4.56
CA HIS A 335 23.09 -27.60 5.67
C HIS A 335 22.58 -26.51 6.62
N ILE A 336 22.53 -26.81 7.91
CA ILE A 336 22.10 -25.88 8.95
C ILE A 336 23.18 -25.83 10.04
N ARG A 337 23.68 -24.63 10.33
CA ARG A 337 24.65 -24.31 11.36
C ARG A 337 24.04 -23.31 12.34
N TYR A 338 24.09 -23.69 13.61
CA TYR A 338 23.73 -22.87 14.76
C TYR A 338 24.99 -22.21 15.34
#